data_AF-A0A7Y4NGA5-F1
#
_entry.id   AF-A0A7Y4NGA5-F1
#
_cell.length_a   1.000
_cell.length_b   1.000
_cell.length_c   1.000
_cell.angle_alpha   90.00
_cell.angle_beta   90.00
_cell.angle_gamma   90.00
#
_symmetry.space_group_name_H-M   'P 1'
#
loop_
_entity.id
_entity.type
_entity.pdbx_description
1 polymer ?
#
loop_
_entity_poly.entity_id
_entity_poly.type
_entity_poly.pdbx_seq_one_letter_code
_entity_poly.pdbx_strand_id
1 'polypeptide(L)'
;MKLPLGPLCVVAGSLLSSTVFAHAAVAGATPPYAGATFEADFTVSHGCDGADTYKMRVRIPEGVTGVRPLDSVFGKAEVEKDASGNVTAVTWTRPTGDVKAADTHFFHLGLRMKLPAKPFTSVFFPTTQTCRTPEGVESVVEWSSTAGGEHGHDGDAGTAPAENPAPSLYLLPSRLPGWNQYTVEEHVHDLTVFKDALIVWSGAQAYSFNPVTQALIEKEQGVTALTQIHPGTVIWVKY
;
A
#
# COMPACT_ATOMS: atom_id res chain seq x y z
N MET A 1 -31.86 42.41 -48.80
CA MET A 1 -32.01 41.23 -47.92
C MET A 1 -31.01 41.35 -46.78
N LYS A 2 -31.47 41.51 -45.54
CA LYS A 2 -30.65 41.50 -44.32
C LYS A 2 -31.07 40.25 -43.53
N LEU A 3 -30.15 39.32 -43.28
CA LEU A 3 -30.39 38.18 -42.38
C LEU A 3 -30.13 38.62 -40.93
N PRO A 4 -30.92 38.16 -39.94
CA PRO A 4 -30.65 38.43 -38.53
C PRO A 4 -29.65 37.41 -37.99
N LEU A 5 -28.71 37.92 -37.19
CA LEU A 5 -27.68 37.16 -36.46
C LEU A 5 -28.32 36.55 -35.20
N GLY A 6 -28.33 35.22 -35.07
CA GLY A 6 -28.80 34.53 -33.86
C GLY A 6 -27.75 34.52 -32.75
N PRO A 7 -28.13 34.34 -31.47
CA PRO A 7 -27.21 34.40 -30.35
C PRO A 7 -26.38 33.12 -30.26
N LEU A 8 -25.06 33.29 -30.17
CA LEU A 8 -24.10 32.21 -29.95
C LEU A 8 -24.08 31.86 -28.46
N CYS A 9 -24.71 30.75 -28.07
CA CYS A 9 -24.56 30.21 -26.72
C CYS A 9 -23.17 29.59 -26.56
N VAL A 10 -22.28 30.29 -25.85
CA VAL A 10 -20.99 29.74 -25.42
C VAL A 10 -21.24 28.89 -24.17
N VAL A 11 -21.21 27.56 -24.33
CA VAL A 11 -21.18 26.64 -23.19
C VAL A 11 -19.74 26.59 -22.68
N ALA A 12 -19.46 27.32 -21.60
CA ALA A 12 -18.20 27.22 -20.87
C ALA A 12 -18.19 25.87 -20.11
N GLY A 13 -17.63 24.84 -20.74
CA GLY A 13 -17.34 23.57 -20.06
C GLY A 13 -16.18 23.77 -19.10
N SER A 14 -16.46 23.96 -17.81
CA SER A 14 -15.46 23.89 -16.75
C SER A 14 -14.90 22.47 -16.69
N LEU A 15 -13.73 22.26 -17.32
CA LEU A 15 -12.90 21.09 -17.12
C LEU A 15 -12.39 21.13 -15.67
N LEU A 16 -13.12 20.50 -14.77
CA LEU A 16 -12.62 20.13 -13.45
C LEU A 16 -11.57 19.04 -13.67
N SER A 17 -10.31 19.46 -13.90
CA SER A 17 -9.17 18.56 -13.82
C SER A 17 -9.06 18.09 -12.37
N SER A 18 -9.61 16.92 -12.05
CA SER A 18 -9.26 16.22 -10.83
C SER A 18 -7.77 15.91 -10.91
N THR A 19 -6.95 16.62 -10.15
CA THR A 19 -5.56 16.22 -9.88
C THR A 19 -5.62 14.85 -9.21
N VAL A 20 -5.37 13.80 -9.98
CA VAL A 20 -5.14 12.47 -9.44
C VAL A 20 -3.74 12.53 -8.83
N PHE A 21 -3.66 12.78 -7.52
CA PHE A 21 -2.41 12.61 -6.79
C PHE A 21 -2.07 11.12 -6.81
N ALA A 22 -0.94 10.78 -7.39
CA ALA A 22 -0.43 9.44 -7.39
C ALA A 22 0.46 9.30 -6.15
N HIS A 23 -0.04 8.55 -5.17
CA HIS A 23 0.56 8.43 -3.85
C HIS A 23 1.86 7.63 -3.88
N ALA A 24 2.73 7.85 -2.90
CA ALA A 24 3.83 6.93 -2.64
C ALA A 24 3.25 5.56 -2.22
N ALA A 25 3.76 4.48 -2.81
CA ALA A 25 3.27 3.13 -2.55
C ALA A 25 4.42 2.18 -2.23
N VAL A 26 4.09 1.01 -1.66
CA VAL A 26 5.06 -0.06 -1.39
C VAL A 26 4.49 -1.40 -1.82
N ALA A 27 5.26 -2.16 -2.57
CA ALA A 27 4.89 -3.50 -3.02
C ALA A 27 6.14 -4.40 -3.09
N GLY A 28 5.98 -5.64 -3.52
CA GLY A 28 7.08 -6.57 -3.77
C GLY A 28 6.66 -7.69 -4.72
N ALA A 29 7.63 -8.44 -5.22
CA ALA A 29 7.36 -9.53 -6.17
C ALA A 29 6.66 -10.73 -5.53
N THR A 30 6.76 -10.88 -4.20
CA THR A 30 6.10 -11.92 -3.42
C THR A 30 5.03 -11.31 -2.52
N PRO A 31 4.10 -12.11 -1.96
CA PRO A 31 3.20 -11.60 -0.93
C PRO A 31 3.96 -11.30 0.38
N PRO A 32 3.57 -10.25 1.13
CA PRO A 32 4.22 -9.85 2.38
C PRO A 32 3.82 -10.75 3.54
N TYR A 33 4.43 -11.95 3.61
CA TYR A 33 4.16 -12.88 4.71
C TYR A 33 4.74 -12.38 6.04
N ALA A 34 3.92 -12.43 7.09
CA ALA A 34 4.30 -12.07 8.44
C ALA A 34 5.54 -12.87 8.91
N GLY A 35 6.51 -12.18 9.51
CA GLY A 35 7.75 -12.77 10.01
C GLY A 35 8.76 -13.17 8.93
N ALA A 36 8.41 -13.06 7.64
CA ALA A 36 9.29 -13.40 6.54
C ALA A 36 10.23 -12.24 6.17
N THR A 37 11.31 -12.58 5.46
CA THR A 37 12.07 -11.57 4.72
C THR A 37 11.31 -11.18 3.46
N PHE A 38 11.27 -9.89 3.19
CA PHE A 38 10.54 -9.27 2.10
C PHE A 38 11.44 -8.29 1.36
N GLU A 39 11.37 -8.31 0.04
CA GLU A 39 11.99 -7.30 -0.82
C GLU A 39 10.90 -6.31 -1.21
N ALA A 40 10.86 -5.20 -0.48
CA ALA A 40 9.97 -4.10 -0.76
C ALA A 40 10.55 -3.19 -1.83
N ASP A 41 9.66 -2.63 -2.62
CA ASP A 41 9.92 -1.62 -3.60
C ASP A 41 8.98 -0.44 -3.33
N PHE A 42 9.57 0.66 -2.85
CA PHE A 42 8.85 1.90 -2.64
C PHE A 42 8.81 2.66 -3.96
N THR A 43 7.62 3.05 -4.36
CA THR A 43 7.40 3.69 -5.65
C THR A 43 6.82 5.08 -5.48
N VAL A 44 7.27 6.00 -6.34
CA VAL A 44 6.77 7.37 -6.40
C VAL A 44 6.60 7.77 -7.86
N SER A 45 5.39 8.15 -8.21
CA SER A 45 4.86 8.25 -9.59
C SER A 45 4.86 9.65 -10.18
N HIS A 46 5.01 10.66 -9.34
CA HIS A 46 5.24 12.03 -9.77
C HIS A 46 5.99 12.82 -8.69
N GLY A 47 6.26 14.08 -8.97
CA GLY A 47 6.91 15.03 -8.10
C GLY A 47 5.93 15.73 -7.17
N CYS A 48 6.14 17.01 -6.88
CA CYS A 48 5.26 17.79 -6.01
C CYS A 48 4.91 19.07 -6.76
N ASP A 49 3.65 19.25 -7.12
CA ASP A 49 3.17 20.40 -7.90
C ASP A 49 4.01 20.69 -9.16
N GLY A 50 4.42 19.62 -9.86
CA GLY A 50 5.26 19.67 -11.07
C GLY A 50 6.77 19.74 -10.82
N ALA A 51 7.23 19.98 -9.59
CA ALA A 51 8.65 19.95 -9.24
C ALA A 51 9.16 18.50 -9.09
N ASP A 52 10.34 18.20 -9.61
CA ASP A 52 10.87 16.82 -9.63
C ASP A 52 11.24 16.30 -8.22
N THR A 53 11.10 14.99 -8.03
CA THR A 53 11.44 14.35 -6.75
C THR A 53 12.95 14.34 -6.56
N TYR A 54 13.39 14.91 -5.43
CA TYR A 54 14.79 15.09 -5.09
C TYR A 54 15.26 14.13 -3.99
N LYS A 55 14.42 13.91 -2.98
CA LYS A 55 14.77 13.08 -1.82
C LYS A 55 13.55 12.31 -1.33
N MET A 56 13.78 11.08 -0.90
CA MET A 56 12.77 10.21 -0.32
C MET A 56 13.30 9.67 1.00
N ARG A 57 12.52 9.82 2.07
CA ARG A 57 12.84 9.28 3.39
C ARG A 57 11.71 8.39 3.87
N VAL A 58 12.00 7.11 4.06
CA VAL A 58 11.06 6.12 4.58
C VAL A 58 11.35 5.88 6.05
N ARG A 59 10.35 6.08 6.92
CA ARG A 59 10.43 5.67 8.33
C ARG A 59 10.19 4.17 8.44
N ILE A 60 11.08 3.49 9.16
CA ILE A 60 10.97 2.06 9.43
C ILE A 60 10.13 1.87 10.70
N PRO A 61 8.96 1.21 10.62
CA PRO A 61 8.10 0.99 11.78
C PRO A 61 8.67 -0.07 12.73
N GLU A 62 8.21 -0.05 13.97
CA GLU A 62 8.60 -1.03 14.97
C GLU A 62 8.30 -2.47 14.51
N GLY A 63 9.17 -3.40 14.88
CA GLY A 63 9.06 -4.81 14.50
C GLY A 63 9.57 -5.15 13.10
N VAL A 64 9.78 -4.15 12.24
CA VAL A 64 10.56 -4.33 11.00
C VAL A 64 12.04 -4.35 11.35
N THR A 65 12.74 -5.39 10.93
CA THR A 65 14.15 -5.61 11.29
C THR A 65 14.97 -6.04 10.09
N GLY A 66 16.30 -6.14 10.24
CA GLY A 66 17.17 -6.64 9.17
C GLY A 66 17.17 -5.79 7.89
N VAL A 67 16.86 -4.50 8.04
CA VAL A 67 16.69 -3.53 6.94
C VAL A 67 18.01 -3.32 6.19
N ARG A 68 17.96 -3.52 4.87
CA ARG A 68 19.08 -3.37 3.93
C ARG A 68 18.57 -2.71 2.64
N PRO A 69 18.78 -1.40 2.47
CA PRO A 69 18.37 -0.71 1.24
C PRO A 69 19.28 -1.02 0.06
N LEU A 70 18.74 -0.88 -1.14
CA LEU A 70 19.50 -0.78 -2.38
C LEU A 70 19.87 0.69 -2.62
N ASP A 71 21.05 0.93 -3.19
CA ASP A 71 21.34 2.21 -3.84
C ASP A 71 20.44 2.36 -5.07
N SER A 72 20.15 3.60 -5.48
CA SER A 72 19.23 3.88 -6.59
C SER A 72 19.73 5.03 -7.47
N VAL A 73 18.89 5.50 -8.39
CA VAL A 73 19.16 6.75 -9.15
C VAL A 73 19.20 8.00 -8.24
N PHE A 74 18.78 7.84 -6.98
CA PHE A 74 18.97 8.80 -5.91
C PHE A 74 20.32 8.65 -5.20
N GLY A 75 21.25 7.90 -5.77
CA GLY A 75 22.55 7.65 -5.16
C GLY A 75 22.46 6.66 -4.00
N LYS A 76 23.40 6.82 -3.06
CA LYS A 76 23.57 5.89 -1.94
C LYS A 76 22.46 6.04 -0.92
N ALA A 77 21.97 4.90 -0.43
CA ALA A 77 21.01 4.90 0.67
C ALA A 77 21.70 5.22 2.01
N GLU A 78 21.13 6.13 2.77
CA GLU A 78 21.58 6.50 4.11
C GLU A 78 20.66 5.85 5.15
N VAL A 79 21.25 5.20 6.15
CA VAL A 79 20.53 4.43 7.17
C VAL A 79 20.65 5.13 8.53
N GLU A 80 19.52 5.54 9.08
CA GLU A 80 19.43 6.08 10.45
C GLU A 80 19.18 4.94 11.44
N LYS A 81 19.81 5.00 12.61
CA LYS A 81 19.64 4.00 13.68
C LYS A 81 19.37 4.65 15.02
N ASP A 82 18.60 3.97 15.87
CA ASP A 82 18.45 4.34 17.28
C ASP A 82 19.70 3.93 18.11
N ALA A 83 19.68 4.27 19.41
CA ALA A 83 20.73 3.91 20.35
C ALA A 83 20.90 2.38 20.55
N SER A 84 19.88 1.61 20.23
CA SER A 84 19.87 0.14 20.30
C SER A 84 20.40 -0.50 19.00
N GLY A 85 20.72 0.31 17.98
CA GLY A 85 21.21 -0.15 16.68
C GLY A 85 20.12 -0.59 15.71
N ASN A 86 18.84 -0.40 16.04
CA ASN A 86 17.72 -0.67 15.14
C ASN A 86 17.65 0.41 14.07
N VAL A 87 17.36 0.02 12.82
CA VAL A 87 17.14 0.99 11.74
C VAL A 87 15.79 1.67 11.93
N THR A 88 15.79 3.00 11.94
CA THR A 88 14.59 3.82 12.19
C THR A 88 14.13 4.58 10.93
N ALA A 89 15.04 4.83 9.99
CA ALA A 89 14.70 5.40 8.69
C ALA A 89 15.76 5.06 7.65
N VAL A 90 15.34 5.14 6.38
CA VAL A 90 16.24 5.11 5.22
C VAL A 90 15.96 6.32 4.35
N THR A 91 17.02 7.02 3.94
CA THR A 91 16.95 8.20 3.07
C THR A 91 17.72 7.97 1.79
N TRP A 92 17.14 8.37 0.66
CA TRP A 92 17.82 8.48 -0.62
C TRP A 92 17.74 9.92 -1.13
N THR A 93 18.85 10.48 -1.58
CA THR A 93 18.94 11.89 -2.02
C THR A 93 19.65 12.00 -3.36
N ARG A 94 18.93 12.39 -4.41
CA ARG A 94 19.52 12.57 -5.74
C ARG A 94 20.66 13.58 -5.70
N PRO A 95 21.70 13.40 -6.52
CA PRO A 95 22.63 14.49 -6.80
C PRO A 95 21.86 15.73 -7.30
N THR A 96 22.22 16.92 -6.79
CA THR A 96 21.51 18.16 -7.17
C THR A 96 21.49 18.39 -8.69
N GLY A 97 22.56 18.00 -9.40
CA GLY A 97 22.65 18.13 -10.86
C GLY A 97 21.72 17.20 -11.65
N ASP A 98 21.14 16.19 -11.02
CA ASP A 98 20.25 15.24 -11.68
C ASP A 98 18.77 15.66 -11.60
N VAL A 99 18.42 16.59 -10.71
CA VAL A 99 17.05 17.11 -10.55
C VAL A 99 16.57 17.74 -11.86
N LYS A 100 15.42 17.29 -12.36
CA LYS A 100 14.86 17.74 -13.63
C LYS A 100 13.99 18.98 -13.45
N ALA A 101 13.75 19.67 -14.57
CA ALA A 101 12.86 20.83 -14.59
C ALA A 101 11.37 20.50 -14.41
N ALA A 102 11.00 19.22 -14.56
CA ALA A 102 9.63 18.75 -14.40
C ALA A 102 9.61 17.29 -13.93
N ASP A 103 8.52 16.92 -13.26
CA ASP A 103 8.23 15.61 -12.68
C ASP A 103 7.85 14.53 -13.70
N THR A 104 8.77 14.26 -14.60
CA THR A 104 8.53 13.40 -15.77
C THR A 104 8.82 11.92 -15.54
N HIS A 105 9.26 11.54 -14.33
CA HIS A 105 9.82 10.22 -14.06
C HIS A 105 9.12 9.53 -12.89
N PHE A 106 8.98 8.21 -13.04
CA PHE A 106 8.60 7.27 -12.01
C PHE A 106 9.86 6.68 -11.37
N PHE A 107 9.85 6.49 -10.05
CA PHE A 107 11.00 6.00 -9.32
C PHE A 107 10.68 4.80 -8.43
N HIS A 108 11.68 3.94 -8.29
CA HIS A 108 11.70 2.73 -7.45
C HIS A 108 12.83 2.83 -6.43
N LEU A 109 12.55 2.45 -5.18
CA LEU A 109 13.47 2.51 -4.05
C LEU A 109 13.39 1.19 -3.27
N GLY A 110 14.35 0.31 -3.55
CA GLY A 110 14.35 -1.05 -3.04
C GLY A 110 14.85 -1.17 -1.60
N LEU A 111 14.17 -2.00 -0.80
CA LEU A 111 14.48 -2.30 0.59
C LEU A 111 14.27 -3.78 0.88
N ARG A 112 15.33 -4.50 1.27
CA ARG A 112 15.18 -5.84 1.88
C ARG A 112 15.00 -5.69 3.38
N MET A 113 13.98 -6.31 3.95
CA MET A 113 13.70 -6.25 5.38
C MET A 113 12.99 -7.51 5.88
N LYS A 114 12.97 -7.74 7.19
CA LYS A 114 12.14 -8.75 7.84
C LYS A 114 10.90 -8.08 8.41
N LEU A 115 9.73 -8.59 8.01
CA LEU A 115 8.43 -8.09 8.44
C LEU A 115 8.08 -8.56 9.87
N PRO A 116 7.26 -7.82 10.62
CA PRO A 116 6.72 -8.27 11.90
C PRO A 116 6.00 -9.62 11.77
N ALA A 117 6.07 -10.45 12.81
CA ALA A 117 5.35 -11.73 12.87
C ALA A 117 3.89 -11.54 13.35
N LYS A 118 3.17 -10.60 12.74
CA LYS A 118 1.78 -10.24 13.08
C LYS A 118 0.89 -10.36 11.84
N PRO A 119 0.42 -11.56 11.47
CA PRO A 119 -0.44 -11.72 10.31
C PRO A 119 -1.78 -10.99 10.52
N PHE A 120 -2.47 -10.70 9.42
CA PHE A 120 -3.74 -9.98 9.39
C PHE A 120 -3.66 -8.53 9.92
N THR A 121 -2.47 -7.92 9.89
CA THR A 121 -2.26 -6.52 10.29
C THR A 121 -1.68 -5.71 9.15
N SER A 122 -1.99 -4.42 9.13
CA SER A 122 -1.35 -3.44 8.26
C SER A 122 -0.05 -2.92 8.91
N VAL A 123 1.05 -2.93 8.15
CA VAL A 123 2.30 -2.23 8.51
C VAL A 123 2.43 -1.00 7.63
N PHE A 124 2.45 0.17 8.25
CA PHE A 124 2.59 1.45 7.57
C PHE A 124 4.05 1.92 7.59
N PHE A 125 4.49 2.50 6.48
CA PHE A 125 5.82 3.03 6.26
C PHE A 125 5.71 4.53 5.93
N PRO A 126 5.54 5.40 6.94
CA PRO A 126 5.42 6.81 6.70
C PRO A 126 6.62 7.33 5.90
N THR A 127 6.33 8.06 4.83
CA THR A 127 7.35 8.45 3.85
C THR A 127 7.29 9.95 3.60
N THR A 128 8.44 10.60 3.67
CA THR A 128 8.60 12.01 3.33
C THR A 128 9.17 12.11 1.92
N GLN A 129 8.45 12.79 1.04
CA GLN A 129 8.93 13.14 -0.29
C GLN A 129 9.34 14.61 -0.29
N THR A 130 10.58 14.89 -0.66
CA THR A 130 11.04 16.25 -0.94
C THR A 130 11.22 16.41 -2.44
N CYS A 131 10.53 17.39 -3.00
CA CYS A 131 10.67 17.78 -4.38
C CYS A 131 11.46 19.08 -4.49
N ARG A 132 12.08 19.31 -5.64
CA ARG A 132 12.95 20.46 -5.84
C ARG A 132 12.83 20.99 -7.27
N THR A 133 12.70 22.29 -7.38
CA THR A 133 12.76 23.01 -8.66
C THR A 133 14.21 23.17 -9.15
N PRO A 134 14.46 23.46 -10.44
CA PRO A 134 15.79 23.80 -10.94
C PRO A 134 16.47 24.96 -10.21
N GLU A 135 15.69 25.93 -9.74
CA GLU A 135 16.15 27.08 -8.97
C GLU A 135 16.53 26.69 -7.53
N GLY A 136 16.30 25.45 -7.15
CA GLY A 136 16.69 24.87 -5.88
C GLY A 136 15.66 25.04 -4.77
N VAL A 137 14.46 25.55 -5.06
CA VAL A 137 13.35 25.67 -4.11
C VAL A 137 12.79 24.28 -3.81
N GLU A 138 12.75 23.91 -2.53
CA GLU A 138 12.23 22.62 -2.07
C GLU A 138 10.78 22.72 -1.58
N SER A 139 10.00 21.69 -1.87
CA SER A 139 8.68 21.44 -1.29
C SER A 139 8.64 20.03 -0.69
N VAL A 140 7.73 19.80 0.26
CA VAL A 140 7.66 18.53 1.01
C VAL A 140 6.23 18.02 1.04
N VAL A 141 6.07 16.72 0.80
CA VAL A 141 4.83 15.97 1.00
C VAL A 141 5.09 14.87 2.03
N GLU A 142 4.20 14.77 3.02
CA GLU A 142 4.27 13.77 4.08
C GLU A 142 3.20 12.68 3.87
N TRP A 143 3.62 11.55 3.33
CA TRP A 143 2.82 10.34 3.17
C TRP A 143 2.75 9.60 4.50
N SER A 144 1.88 10.05 5.41
CA SER A 144 1.90 9.60 6.82
C SER A 144 0.54 9.20 7.38
N SER A 145 -0.55 9.41 6.64
CA SER A 145 -1.88 9.03 7.11
C SER A 145 -2.03 7.51 7.16
N THR A 146 -2.51 7.00 8.28
CA THR A 146 -2.87 5.58 8.46
C THR A 146 -4.38 5.34 8.31
N ALA A 147 -5.16 6.40 8.10
CA ALA A 147 -6.59 6.27 7.80
C ALA A 147 -6.76 5.80 6.35
N GLY A 148 -7.74 4.94 6.07
CA GLY A 148 -8.16 4.61 4.70
C GLY A 148 -7.05 4.17 3.74
N GLY A 149 -6.01 3.46 4.22
CA GLY A 149 -4.87 3.06 3.40
C GLY A 149 -5.29 2.32 2.13
N GLU A 150 -4.61 2.55 1.01
CA GLU A 150 -4.97 2.00 -0.32
C GLU A 150 -4.87 0.47 -0.41
N HIS A 151 -4.22 -0.15 0.58
CA HIS A 151 -4.16 -1.61 0.81
C HIS A 151 -4.82 -2.03 2.13
N GLY A 152 -5.58 -1.14 2.76
CA GLY A 152 -6.26 -1.38 4.01
C GLY A 152 -7.47 -2.30 3.80
N HIS A 153 -7.33 -3.56 4.22
CA HIS A 153 -8.48 -4.43 4.48
C HIS A 153 -9.33 -3.96 5.69
N ASP A 154 -8.90 -2.86 6.34
CA ASP A 154 -9.55 -2.16 7.45
C ASP A 154 -10.50 -1.04 6.96
N GLY A 155 -10.63 -0.86 5.63
CA GLY A 155 -11.55 0.10 5.05
C GLY A 155 -13.00 -0.33 5.27
N ASP A 156 -13.60 0.11 6.38
CA ASP A 156 -15.05 0.07 6.54
C ASP A 156 -15.65 0.77 5.31
N ALA A 157 -16.56 0.09 4.61
CA ALA A 157 -17.11 0.49 3.33
C ALA A 157 -17.84 1.83 3.48
N GLY A 158 -17.12 2.95 3.33
CA GLY A 158 -17.62 4.29 3.63
C GLY A 158 -16.56 5.31 4.08
N THR A 159 -15.33 4.89 4.37
CA THR A 159 -14.25 5.81 4.74
C THR A 159 -13.70 6.52 3.50
N ALA A 160 -13.69 7.85 3.48
CA ALA A 160 -13.10 8.62 2.38
C ALA A 160 -11.60 8.29 2.23
N PRO A 161 -11.03 8.29 1.01
CA PRO A 161 -9.60 8.12 0.81
C PRO A 161 -8.85 9.14 1.69
N ALA A 162 -7.87 8.67 2.45
CA ALA A 162 -7.07 9.60 3.22
C ALA A 162 -6.25 10.50 2.30
N GLU A 163 -6.12 11.76 2.70
CA GLU A 163 -5.11 12.65 2.13
C GLU A 163 -3.72 12.12 2.51
N ASN A 164 -2.86 11.95 1.51
CA ASN A 164 -1.48 11.49 1.66
C ASN A 164 -1.31 10.21 2.52
N PRO A 165 -1.89 9.07 2.08
CA PRO A 165 -1.77 7.82 2.82
C PRO A 165 -0.31 7.38 2.91
N ALA A 166 0.08 6.84 4.06
CA ALA A 166 1.37 6.18 4.20
C ALA A 166 1.39 4.90 3.35
N PRO A 167 2.47 4.62 2.60
CA PRO A 167 2.69 3.32 2.00
C PRO A 167 2.48 2.22 3.04
N SER A 168 1.72 1.18 2.71
CA SER A 168 1.44 0.10 3.66
C SER A 168 1.48 -1.28 3.03
N LEU A 169 1.78 -2.28 3.86
CA LEU A 169 1.70 -3.69 3.52
C LEU A 169 0.73 -4.37 4.47
N TYR A 170 -0.24 -5.10 3.95
CA TYR A 170 -1.06 -5.98 4.78
C TYR A 170 -0.39 -7.35 4.91
N LEU A 171 -0.04 -7.73 6.14
CA LEU A 171 0.74 -8.94 6.40
C LEU A 171 -0.12 -10.20 6.30
N LEU A 172 0.27 -11.10 5.42
CA LEU A 172 -0.40 -12.39 5.25
C LEU A 172 0.17 -13.42 6.23
N PRO A 173 -0.63 -14.40 6.70
CA PRO A 173 -0.08 -15.53 7.45
C PRO A 173 0.86 -16.36 6.57
N SER A 174 1.80 -17.09 7.19
CA SER A 174 2.60 -18.09 6.48
C SER A 174 1.71 -19.17 5.88
N ARG A 175 1.99 -19.59 4.64
CA ARG A 175 1.16 -20.54 3.88
C ARG A 175 1.96 -21.78 3.53
N LEU A 176 1.46 -22.95 3.88
CA LEU A 176 1.98 -24.25 3.45
C LEU A 176 0.96 -24.94 2.53
N PRO A 177 1.39 -25.79 1.59
CA PRO A 177 0.46 -26.59 0.80
C PRO A 177 -0.46 -27.44 1.70
N GLY A 178 -1.77 -27.43 1.43
CA GLY A 178 -2.76 -28.18 2.21
C GLY A 178 -3.40 -27.39 3.34
N TRP A 179 -3.78 -28.08 4.42
CA TRP A 179 -4.50 -27.47 5.54
C TRP A 179 -3.56 -26.74 6.50
N ASN A 180 -3.86 -25.46 6.72
CA ASN A 180 -3.19 -24.59 7.67
C ASN A 180 -4.23 -24.16 8.72
N GLN A 181 -3.80 -24.02 9.98
CA GLN A 181 -4.63 -23.49 11.05
C GLN A 181 -4.05 -22.15 11.50
N TYR A 182 -4.92 -21.15 11.65
CA TYR A 182 -4.54 -19.84 12.18
C TYR A 182 -5.50 -19.42 13.29
N THR A 183 -4.99 -18.71 14.28
CA THR A 183 -5.80 -17.88 15.17
C THR A 183 -5.70 -16.46 14.67
N VAL A 184 -6.81 -15.86 14.29
CA VAL A 184 -6.85 -14.48 13.80
C VAL A 184 -6.92 -13.54 14.99
N GLU A 185 -5.93 -12.66 15.14
CA GLU A 185 -5.84 -11.73 16.28
C GLU A 185 -6.51 -10.38 16.02
N GLU A 186 -6.67 -10.02 14.75
CA GLU A 186 -7.35 -8.80 14.31
C GLU A 186 -8.69 -9.11 13.64
N HIS A 187 -9.51 -8.08 13.47
CA HIS A 187 -10.72 -8.23 12.67
C HIS A 187 -10.35 -8.28 11.18
N VAL A 188 -10.88 -9.26 10.44
CA VAL A 188 -10.76 -9.36 8.98
C VAL A 188 -12.15 -9.22 8.35
N HIS A 189 -12.42 -8.05 7.77
CA HIS A 189 -13.63 -7.80 7.00
C HIS A 189 -13.48 -8.22 5.53
N ASP A 190 -12.35 -7.89 4.91
CA ASP A 190 -12.08 -8.22 3.51
C ASP A 190 -11.47 -9.62 3.37
N LEU A 191 -12.31 -10.59 3.03
CA LEU A 191 -11.90 -11.98 2.83
C LEU A 191 -11.11 -12.23 1.54
N THR A 192 -10.93 -11.22 0.67
CA THR A 192 -10.06 -11.35 -0.52
C THR A 192 -8.57 -11.53 -0.15
N VAL A 193 -8.21 -11.30 1.10
CA VAL A 193 -6.93 -11.74 1.68
C VAL A 193 -6.66 -13.25 1.47
N PHE A 194 -7.73 -14.06 1.32
CA PHE A 194 -7.68 -15.49 1.02
C PHE A 194 -7.97 -15.81 -0.46
N LYS A 195 -7.75 -14.87 -1.39
CA LYS A 195 -8.06 -15.06 -2.82
C LYS A 195 -7.35 -16.24 -3.49
N ASP A 196 -6.23 -16.67 -2.93
CA ASP A 196 -5.44 -17.81 -3.38
C ASP A 196 -5.68 -19.08 -2.56
N ALA A 197 -6.59 -19.05 -1.57
CA ALA A 197 -7.03 -20.24 -0.87
C ALA A 197 -8.11 -20.98 -1.68
N LEU A 198 -8.11 -22.31 -1.57
CA LEU A 198 -9.19 -23.15 -2.09
C LEU A 198 -10.47 -22.95 -1.27
N ILE A 199 -10.35 -22.91 0.07
CA ILE A 199 -11.46 -22.72 1.00
C ILE A 199 -10.94 -22.29 2.39
N VAL A 200 -11.73 -21.47 3.09
CA VAL A 200 -11.54 -21.06 4.49
C VAL A 200 -12.71 -21.59 5.30
N TRP A 201 -12.45 -22.18 6.46
CA TRP A 201 -13.44 -22.65 7.42
C TRP A 201 -13.28 -21.98 8.78
N SER A 202 -14.41 -21.66 9.40
CA SER A 202 -14.49 -21.29 10.81
C SER A 202 -15.76 -21.87 11.42
N GLY A 203 -15.62 -22.90 12.26
CA GLY A 203 -16.78 -23.64 12.80
C GLY A 203 -17.68 -24.17 11.69
N ALA A 204 -18.95 -23.72 11.67
CA ALA A 204 -19.94 -24.06 10.64
C ALA A 204 -19.98 -23.05 9.48
N GLN A 205 -19.04 -22.10 9.41
CA GLN A 205 -18.98 -21.10 8.36
C GLN A 205 -17.85 -21.41 7.37
N ALA A 206 -18.06 -21.13 6.09
CA ALA A 206 -17.03 -21.28 5.07
C ALA A 206 -17.03 -20.14 4.05
N TYR A 207 -15.86 -19.88 3.46
CA TYR A 207 -15.65 -18.92 2.39
C TYR A 207 -14.73 -19.50 1.31
N SER A 208 -15.01 -19.20 0.05
CA SER A 208 -14.04 -19.37 -1.03
C SER A 208 -14.11 -18.18 -1.97
N PHE A 209 -12.95 -17.66 -2.37
CA PHE A 209 -12.87 -16.65 -3.43
C PHE A 209 -13.24 -17.23 -4.80
N ASN A 210 -13.17 -18.56 -4.96
CA ASN A 210 -13.62 -19.23 -6.17
C ASN A 210 -15.16 -19.28 -6.19
N PRO A 211 -15.85 -18.64 -7.16
CA PRO A 211 -17.30 -18.55 -7.18
C PRO A 211 -17.99 -19.92 -7.33
N VAL A 212 -17.33 -20.91 -7.94
CA VAL A 212 -17.87 -22.27 -8.06
C VAL A 212 -17.90 -22.96 -6.70
N THR A 213 -16.80 -22.88 -5.94
CA THR A 213 -16.74 -23.42 -4.57
C THR A 213 -17.68 -22.66 -3.64
N GLN A 214 -17.77 -21.34 -3.78
CA GLN A 214 -18.69 -20.51 -3.00
C GLN A 214 -20.16 -20.92 -3.21
N ALA A 215 -20.57 -21.17 -4.46
CA ALA A 215 -21.93 -21.65 -4.76
C ALA A 215 -22.22 -23.07 -4.22
N LEU A 216 -21.18 -23.89 -3.97
CA LEU A 216 -21.33 -25.17 -3.28
C LEU A 216 -21.51 -24.97 -1.77
N ILE A 217 -20.72 -24.08 -1.16
CA ILE A 217 -20.85 -23.71 0.27
C ILE A 217 -22.28 -23.26 0.58
N GLU A 218 -22.86 -22.40 -0.26
CA GLU A 218 -24.22 -21.85 -0.08
C GLU A 218 -25.34 -22.90 -0.16
N LYS A 219 -25.06 -24.08 -0.71
CA LYS A 219 -26.02 -25.19 -0.84
C LYS A 219 -25.78 -26.29 0.19
N GLU A 220 -24.66 -26.28 0.89
CA GLU A 220 -24.28 -27.33 1.82
C GLU A 220 -25.10 -27.22 3.11
N GLN A 221 -25.70 -28.34 3.53
CA GLN A 221 -26.59 -28.34 4.68
C GLN A 221 -25.80 -28.15 5.98
N GLY A 222 -26.22 -27.18 6.80
CA GLY A 222 -25.55 -26.90 8.08
C GLY A 222 -24.31 -26.02 7.95
N VAL A 223 -24.04 -25.47 6.77
CA VAL A 223 -22.95 -24.52 6.51
C VAL A 223 -23.53 -23.15 6.18
N THR A 224 -22.92 -22.09 6.70
CA THR A 224 -23.25 -20.70 6.33
C THR A 224 -22.04 -20.00 5.72
N ALA A 225 -22.29 -18.92 4.98
CA ALA A 225 -21.19 -18.12 4.44
C ALA A 225 -20.41 -17.44 5.57
N LEU A 226 -19.09 -17.56 5.53
CA LEU A 226 -18.18 -16.73 6.31
C LEU A 226 -18.04 -15.40 5.56
N THR A 227 -18.40 -14.29 6.21
CA THR A 227 -18.38 -12.95 5.60
C THR A 227 -17.38 -12.01 6.27
N GLN A 228 -16.91 -12.35 7.46
CA GLN A 228 -15.88 -11.65 8.23
C GLN A 228 -15.31 -12.59 9.30
N ILE A 229 -14.15 -12.26 9.85
CA ILE A 229 -13.51 -13.02 10.94
C ILE A 229 -13.21 -12.08 12.09
N HIS A 230 -13.65 -12.44 13.30
CA HIS A 230 -13.42 -11.64 14.49
C HIS A 230 -12.12 -12.06 15.21
N PRO A 231 -11.50 -11.15 15.99
CA PRO A 231 -10.37 -11.48 16.86
C PRO A 231 -10.61 -12.72 17.73
N GLY A 232 -9.57 -13.55 17.89
CA GLY A 232 -9.60 -14.80 18.64
C GLY A 232 -10.20 -15.99 17.88
N THR A 233 -10.65 -15.79 16.65
CA THR A 233 -11.27 -16.87 15.85
C THR A 233 -10.20 -17.82 15.30
N VAL A 234 -10.41 -19.11 15.49
CA VAL A 234 -9.63 -20.15 14.80
C VAL A 234 -10.23 -20.40 13.42
N ILE A 235 -9.37 -20.34 12.41
CA ILE A 235 -9.73 -20.67 11.03
C ILE A 235 -8.85 -21.80 10.49
N TRP A 236 -9.42 -22.59 9.60
CA TRP A 236 -8.71 -23.59 8.81
C TRP A 236 -8.72 -23.18 7.35
N VAL A 237 -7.55 -23.03 6.76
CA VAL A 237 -7.40 -22.57 5.38
C VAL A 237 -6.71 -23.64 4.58
N LYS A 238 -7.29 -24.00 3.44
CA LYS A 238 -6.66 -24.88 2.47
C LYS A 238 -6.07 -24.07 1.33
N TYR A 239 -4.76 -24.09 1.17
CA TYR A 239 -4.05 -23.56 0.00
C TYR A 239 -3.67 -24.70 -0.95
#